data_AF-A0A7L2Y0K8-F1
#
_entry.id   AF-A0A7L2Y0K8-F1
#
_cell.length_a   1.000
_cell.length_b   1.000
_cell.length_c   1.000
_cell.angle_alpha   90.00
_cell.angle_beta   90.00
_cell.angle_gamma   90.00
#
_symmetry.space_group_name_H-M   'P 1'
#
loop_
_entity.id
_entity.type
_entity.pdbx_description
1 polymer ?
#
loop_
_entity_poly.entity_id
_entity_poly.type
_entity_poly.pdbx_seq_one_letter_code
_entity_poly.pdbx_strand_id
1 'polypeptide(L)'
;GSIELKLHDMVWAAKSSEHCTIKMAKENATPRFSIFRNKRMKGWWPLIKLRDQEDDNIFSLQGKVEVEFQLLTVEEADKSPVGLGRKGPE
;
A
#
# COMPACT_ATOMS: atom_id res chain seq x y z
N GLY A 1 -14.44 5.68 7.21
CA GLY A 1 -13.11 5.10 7.46
C GLY A 1 -12.09 5.87 6.65
N SER A 2 -10.92 6.15 7.22
CA SER A 2 -9.79 6.78 6.55
C SER A 2 -8.64 5.77 6.41
N ILE A 3 -7.74 6.02 5.47
CA ILE A 3 -6.51 5.25 5.27
C ILE A 3 -5.35 6.24 5.37
N GLU A 4 -4.34 5.90 6.17
CA GLU A 4 -3.13 6.70 6.33
C GLU A 4 -1.93 5.94 5.76
N LEU A 5 -1.11 6.64 4.97
CA LEU A 5 0.06 6.08 4.31
C LEU A 5 1.24 7.06 4.43
N LYS A 6 2.38 6.56 4.90
CA LYS A 6 3.64 7.31 4.92
C LYS A 6 4.27 7.30 3.52
N LEU A 7 3.91 8.24 2.65
CA LEU A 7 4.30 8.25 1.22
C LEU A 7 5.81 8.23 0.93
N HIS A 8 6.64 8.73 1.86
CA HIS A 8 8.10 8.74 1.73
C HIS A 8 8.75 7.43 2.20
N ASP A 9 8.01 6.61 2.95
CA ASP A 9 8.48 5.41 3.63
C ASP A 9 7.33 4.38 3.64
N MET A 10 7.03 3.83 2.48
CA MET A 10 6.01 2.80 2.26
C MET A 10 6.66 1.42 2.24
N VAL A 11 5.89 0.37 2.57
CA VAL A 11 6.36 -1.00 2.34
C VAL A 11 6.31 -1.28 0.84
N TRP A 12 7.27 -2.04 0.32
CA TRP A 12 7.23 -2.47 -1.07
C TRP A 12 6.02 -3.37 -1.34
N ALA A 13 5.44 -3.24 -2.53
CA ALA A 13 4.37 -4.11 -3.01
C ALA A 13 4.91 -5.51 -3.32
N ALA A 14 4.12 -6.55 -3.07
CA ALA A 14 4.41 -7.87 -3.63
C ALA A 14 3.93 -7.93 -5.08
N LYS A 15 4.66 -8.64 -5.94
CA LYS A 15 4.28 -8.81 -7.36
C LYS A 15 3.06 -9.71 -7.56
N SER A 16 2.73 -10.53 -6.56
CA SER A 16 1.58 -11.43 -6.61
C SER A 16 0.98 -11.63 -5.21
N SER A 17 -0.24 -12.15 -5.16
CA SER A 17 -0.96 -12.39 -3.91
C SER A 17 -0.23 -13.38 -3.00
N GLU A 18 0.43 -14.38 -3.59
CA GLU A 18 1.10 -15.47 -2.87
C GLU A 18 2.31 -14.96 -2.09
N HIS A 19 3.04 -13.99 -2.65
CA HIS A 19 4.20 -13.36 -2.02
C HIS A 19 3.83 -12.22 -1.06
N CYS A 20 2.57 -11.79 -1.04
CA CYS A 20 2.08 -10.78 -0.11
C CYS A 20 1.91 -11.39 1.28
N THR A 21 2.79 -11.02 2.22
CA THR A 21 2.80 -11.61 3.58
C THR A 21 2.86 -10.53 4.66
N ILE A 22 2.44 -10.89 5.87
CA ILE A 22 2.47 -9.98 7.02
C ILE A 22 3.87 -9.47 7.38
N LYS A 23 4.93 -10.21 7.01
CA LYS A 23 6.32 -9.81 7.25
C LYS A 23 6.68 -8.48 6.58
N MET A 24 5.99 -8.15 5.48
CA MET A 24 6.18 -6.91 4.75
C MET A 24 5.71 -5.68 5.53
N ALA A 25 4.75 -5.86 6.44
CA ALA A 25 4.14 -4.77 7.20
C ALA A 25 4.86 -4.44 8.52
N LYS A 26 5.92 -5.18 8.86
CA LYS A 26 6.73 -4.90 10.05
C LYS A 26 7.51 -3.60 9.86
N GLU A 27 7.66 -2.80 10.91
CA GLU A 27 8.34 -1.49 10.82
C GLU A 27 9.78 -1.59 10.27
N ASN A 28 10.49 -2.67 10.58
CA ASN A 28 11.87 -2.90 10.11
C ASN A 28 11.94 -3.62 8.76
N ALA A 29 10.82 -3.79 8.04
CA ALA A 29 10.81 -4.47 6.75
C ALA A 29 11.52 -3.63 5.68
N THR A 30 12.67 -4.12 5.22
CA THR A 30 13.39 -3.57 4.08
C THR A 30 13.16 -4.42 2.84
N PRO A 31 13.15 -3.85 1.62
CA PRO A 31 13.33 -2.43 1.31
C PRO A 31 12.08 -1.58 1.57
N ARG A 32 12.27 -0.26 1.69
CA ARG A 32 11.19 0.75 1.77
C ARG A 32 11.05 1.49 0.45
N PHE A 33 9.87 2.05 0.20
CA PHE A 33 9.52 2.72 -1.04
C PHE A 33 9.12 4.17 -0.78
N SER A 34 9.62 5.09 -1.61
CA SER A 34 9.24 6.50 -1.57
C SER A 34 8.61 6.87 -2.91
N ILE A 35 7.32 7.23 -2.90
CA ILE A 35 6.62 7.60 -4.15
C ILE A 35 7.18 8.89 -4.76
N PHE A 36 7.82 9.73 -3.94
CA PHE A 36 8.50 10.94 -4.39
C PHE A 36 9.76 10.62 -5.21
N ARG A 37 10.40 9.47 -4.96
CA ARG A 37 11.56 8.99 -5.74
C ARG A 37 11.10 8.16 -6.94
N ASN A 38 10.09 7.31 -6.75
CA ASN A 38 9.51 6.47 -7.78
C ASN A 38 8.01 6.76 -7.89
N LYS A 39 7.62 7.55 -8.89
CA LYS A 39 6.25 8.08 -9.01
C LYS A 39 5.14 7.03 -9.23
N ARG A 40 5.47 5.76 -9.46
CA ARG A 40 4.49 4.70 -9.72
C ARG A 40 4.87 3.41 -9.02
N MET A 41 3.87 2.75 -8.44
CA MET A 41 3.98 1.38 -7.94
C MET A 41 2.65 0.65 -8.07
N LYS A 42 2.71 -0.64 -8.41
CA LYS A 42 1.56 -1.52 -8.46
C LYS A 42 1.91 -2.84 -7.79
N GLY A 43 0.98 -3.39 -7.04
CA GLY A 43 1.11 -4.75 -6.50
C GLY A 43 0.25 -4.97 -5.27
N TRP A 44 0.61 -6.00 -4.51
CA TRP A 44 -0.18 -6.53 -3.42
C TRP A 44 0.32 -6.07 -2.05
N TRP A 45 -0.59 -5.53 -1.24
CA TRP A 45 -0.34 -5.13 0.14
C TRP A 45 -1.12 -5.98 1.15
N PRO A 46 -0.48 -6.33 2.28
CA PRO A 46 -1.16 -6.99 3.37
C PRO A 46 -2.02 -5.97 4.14
N LEU A 47 -3.31 -6.29 4.32
CA LEU A 47 -4.17 -5.56 5.25
C LEU A 47 -3.98 -6.17 6.63
N ILE A 48 -3.40 -5.41 7.54
CA ILE A 48 -3.09 -5.85 8.91
C ILE A 48 -4.00 -5.18 9.92
N LYS A 49 -4.47 -5.94 10.91
CA LYS A 49 -5.12 -5.39 12.10
C LYS A 49 -4.06 -5.15 13.15
N LEU A 50 -3.95 -3.91 13.61
CA LEU A 50 -3.22 -3.55 14.83
C LEU A 50 -4.05 -4.03 16.03
N ARG A 51 -3.47 -4.85 16.91
CA ARG A 51 -4.04 -5.12 18.23
C ARG A 51 -3.29 -4.28 19.26
N ASP A 52 -4.01 -3.80 20.27
CA ASP A 52 -3.40 -3.05 21.38
C ASP A 52 -2.43 -3.94 22.17
N GLN A 53 -1.41 -3.26 22.72
CA GLN A 53 -0.17 -3.83 23.25
C GLN A 53 -0.41 -4.82 24.40
N GLU A 54 -0.03 -6.09 24.20
CA GLU A 54 0.37 -6.97 25.32
C GLU A 54 1.14 -8.24 24.87
N ASP A 55 1.27 -8.52 23.57
CA ASP A 55 1.89 -9.76 23.11
C ASP A 55 2.62 -9.56 21.78
N ASP A 56 3.90 -9.94 21.67
CA ASP A 56 4.80 -9.74 20.50
C ASP A 56 4.29 -10.37 19.17
N ASN A 57 3.12 -11.02 19.20
CA ASN A 57 2.31 -11.44 18.06
C ASN A 57 1.25 -10.39 17.65
N ILE A 58 1.68 -9.12 17.60
CA ILE A 58 0.87 -7.86 17.55
C ILE A 58 0.06 -7.65 16.26
N PHE A 59 0.39 -8.33 15.16
CA PHE A 59 -0.21 -8.08 13.85
C PHE A 59 -0.89 -9.35 13.32
N SER A 60 -2.14 -9.24 12.88
CA SER A 60 -2.83 -10.32 12.16
C SER A 60 -3.21 -9.87 10.75
N LEU A 61 -2.86 -10.68 9.74
CA LEU A 61 -3.27 -10.47 8.35
C LEU A 61 -4.78 -10.67 8.26
N GLN A 62 -5.51 -9.66 7.79
CA GLN A 62 -6.96 -9.70 7.59
C GLN A 62 -7.33 -9.90 6.12
N GLY A 63 -6.42 -9.55 5.22
CA GLY A 63 -6.64 -9.68 3.79
C GLY A 63 -5.44 -9.20 2.99
N LYS A 64 -5.57 -9.27 1.68
CA LYS A 64 -4.59 -8.79 0.71
C LYS A 64 -5.33 -7.93 -0.30
N VAL A 65 -4.74 -6.80 -0.67
CA VAL A 65 -5.34 -5.90 -1.64
C VAL A 65 -4.32 -5.58 -2.71
N GLU A 66 -4.74 -5.64 -3.97
CA GLU A 66 -3.96 -5.12 -5.09
C GLU A 66 -4.24 -3.62 -5.23
N VAL A 67 -3.19 -2.82 -5.21
CA VAL A 67 -3.28 -1.36 -5.29
C VAL A 67 -2.25 -0.85 -6.27
N GLU A 68 -2.61 0.24 -6.93
CA GLU A 68 -1.70 1.04 -7.72
C GLU A 68 -1.66 2.46 -7.18
N PHE A 69 -0.44 2.96 -6.95
CA PHE A 69 -0.19 4.34 -6.57
C PHE A 69 0.57 5.04 -7.69
N GLN A 70 0.08 6.23 -8.05
CA GLN A 70 0.71 7.11 -9.03
C GLN A 70 0.74 8.54 -8.47
N LEU A 71 1.91 9.17 -8.50
CA LEU A 71 2.08 10.59 -8.16
C LEU A 71 2.01 11.42 -9.44
N LEU A 72 0.89 12.12 -9.61
CA LEU A 72 0.54 12.91 -10.79
C LEU A 72 0.56 14.41 -10.48
N THR A 73 0.68 15.23 -11.52
CA THR A 73 0.34 16.66 -11.42
C THR A 73 -1.18 16.84 -11.38
N VAL A 74 -1.63 18.05 -11.05
CA VAL A 74 -3.04 18.40 -11.06
C VAL A 74 -3.63 18.22 -12.48
N GLU A 75 -2.91 18.66 -13.52
CA GLU A 75 -3.43 18.57 -14.89
C GLU A 75 -3.54 17.13 -15.40
N GLU A 76 -2.66 16.23 -14.94
CA GLU A 76 -2.72 14.81 -15.26
C GLU A 76 -3.90 14.12 -14.55
N ALA A 77 -4.12 14.45 -13.27
CA ALA A 77 -5.21 13.91 -12.47
C ALA A 77 -6.60 14.30 -13.03
N ASP A 78 -6.75 15.52 -13.55
CA ASP A 78 -8.00 15.99 -14.15
C ASP A 78 -8.35 15.23 -15.44
N LYS A 79 -7.34 14.72 -16.17
CA LYS A 79 -7.55 13.95 -17.42
C LYS A 79 -7.96 12.51 -17.16
N SER A 80 -7.46 11.90 -16.09
CA SER A 80 -7.80 10.52 -15.70
C SER A 80 -8.11 10.43 -14.20
N PRO A 81 -9.33 10.83 -13.79
CA PRO A 81 -9.70 10.82 -12.39
C PRO A 81 -9.94 9.40 -11.86
N VAL A 82 -9.24 9.03 -10.78
CA VAL A 82 -9.45 7.79 -10.04
C VAL A 82 -10.57 7.91 -9.00
N GLY A 83 -11.09 6.79 -8.50
CA GLY A 83 -12.05 6.79 -7.39
C GLY A 83 -13.50 7.05 -7.76
N LEU A 84 -13.83 7.21 -9.04
CA LEU A 84 -15.21 7.36 -9.52
C LEU A 84 -16.01 6.04 -9.50
N GLY A 85 -15.41 4.92 -9.05
CA GLY A 85 -16.05 3.61 -8.95
C GLY A 85 -16.45 2.97 -10.30
N ARG A 86 -16.16 3.64 -11.42
CA ARG A 86 -16.57 3.21 -12.77
C ARG A 86 -15.57 2.27 -13.45
N LYS A 87 -14.31 2.29 -13.04
CA LYS A 87 -13.22 1.44 -13.56
C LYS A 87 -12.24 1.11 -12.43
N GLY A 88 -11.55 -0.02 -12.55
CA GLY A 88 -10.41 -0.34 -11.68
C GLY A 88 -9.25 0.63 -11.89
N PRO A 89 -8.24 0.61 -11.00
CA PRO A 89 -7.00 1.35 -11.23
C PRO A 89 -6.34 0.91 -12.56
N GLU A 90 -5.85 1.87 -13.34
CA GLU A 90 -5.24 1.64 -14.67
C GLU A 90 -3.94 0.82 -14.62
#